data_AF-A0A1Q3HMY4-F1
#
_entry.id   AF-A0A1Q3HMY4-F1
#
_cell.length_a   1.000
_cell.length_b   1.000
_cell.length_c   1.000
_cell.angle_alpha   90.00
_cell.angle_beta   90.00
_cell.angle_gamma   90.00
#
_symmetry.space_group_name_H-M   'P 1'
#
loop_
_entity.id
_entity.type
_entity.pdbx_description
1 polymer ?
#
loop_
_entity_poly.entity_id
_entity_poly.type
_entity_poly.pdbx_seq_one_letter_code
_entity_poly.pdbx_strand_id
1 'polypeptide(L)'
;MTYNPEFDVESVMKTLGSVSDRYPKGSPEEEALRIAAVSLLYVRDIDKLEDYRNYFREFIAGKPLTISHAFATREDADAVLASGVVDYGALVTIAGQGFTVVRGVKGWRFHRTRLPDELDLPPGKPDPK
;
A
#
# COMPACT_ATOMS: atom_id res chain seq x y z
N MET A 1 4.51 -12.18 9.98
CA MET A 1 3.20 -12.80 10.30
C MET A 1 2.63 -13.32 9.00
N THR A 2 2.29 -14.61 8.94
CA THR A 2 1.65 -15.19 7.75
C THR A 2 0.16 -14.87 7.83
N TYR A 3 -0.29 -13.88 7.08
CA TYR A 3 -1.71 -13.53 7.01
C TYR A 3 -2.44 -14.60 6.19
N ASN A 4 -3.67 -14.95 6.57
CA ASN A 4 -4.51 -15.84 5.77
C ASN A 4 -5.27 -15.03 4.71
N PRO A 5 -4.90 -15.13 3.42
CA PRO A 5 -5.59 -14.41 2.35
C PRO A 5 -6.97 -14.99 2.02
N GLU A 6 -7.18 -16.28 2.32
CA GLU A 6 -8.44 -17.00 2.14
C GLU A 6 -9.23 -17.01 3.44
N PHE A 7 -9.32 -15.85 4.10
CA PHE A 7 -10.00 -15.79 5.38
C PHE A 7 -11.48 -16.18 5.23
N ASP A 8 -11.96 -16.95 6.20
CA ASP A 8 -13.35 -17.30 6.33
C ASP A 8 -14.10 -16.17 7.05
N VAL A 9 -15.18 -15.67 6.44
CA VAL A 9 -15.92 -14.51 6.97
C VAL A 9 -16.56 -14.84 8.31
N GLU A 10 -17.12 -16.04 8.48
CA GLU A 10 -17.77 -16.42 9.74
C GLU A 10 -16.77 -16.48 10.90
N SER A 11 -15.60 -17.08 10.67
CA SER A 11 -14.51 -17.12 11.63
C SER A 11 -14.01 -15.72 11.98
N VAL A 12 -13.84 -14.83 10.99
CA VAL A 12 -13.41 -13.44 11.23
C VAL A 12 -14.45 -12.70 12.06
N MET A 13 -15.73 -12.81 11.72
CA MET A 13 -16.83 -12.17 12.44
C MET A 13 -16.92 -12.68 13.89
N LYS A 14 -16.74 -13.98 14.12
CA LYS A 14 -16.70 -14.57 15.46
C LYS A 14 -15.54 -14.00 16.29
N THR A 15 -14.35 -13.89 15.69
CA THR A 15 -13.18 -13.30 16.35
C THR A 15 -13.42 -11.82 16.66
N LEU A 16 -13.89 -11.03 15.69
CA LEU A 16 -14.20 -9.61 15.88
C LEU A 16 -15.21 -9.40 17.01
N GLY A 17 -16.28 -10.20 17.07
CA GLY A 17 -17.23 -10.17 18.18
C GLY A 17 -16.56 -10.42 19.53
N SER A 18 -15.78 -11.51 19.64
CA SER A 18 -15.09 -11.86 20.88
C SER A 18 -14.06 -10.81 21.37
N VAL A 19 -13.50 -10.04 20.44
CA VAL A 19 -12.59 -8.92 20.77
C VAL A 19 -13.40 -7.68 21.15
N SER A 20 -14.47 -7.39 20.42
CA SER A 20 -15.38 -6.27 20.68
C SER A 20 -15.99 -6.36 22.07
N ASP A 21 -16.34 -7.56 22.55
CA ASP A 21 -16.91 -7.80 23.88
C ASP A 21 -15.98 -7.40 25.04
N ARG A 22 -14.69 -7.17 24.75
CA ARG A 22 -13.71 -6.69 25.75
C ARG A 22 -13.78 -5.19 25.99
N TYR A 23 -14.43 -4.46 25.09
CA TYR A 23 -14.56 -3.01 25.16
C TYR A 23 -15.96 -2.62 25.62
N PRO A 24 -16.11 -1.52 26.40
CA PRO A 24 -17.42 -1.03 26.78
C PRO A 24 -18.27 -0.69 25.55
N LYS A 25 -19.54 -1.06 25.58
CA LYS A 25 -20.48 -0.72 24.50
C LYS A 25 -20.53 0.79 24.29
N GLY A 26 -20.37 1.23 23.04
CA GLY A 26 -20.32 2.66 22.69
C GLY A 26 -18.99 3.33 22.99
N SER A 27 -17.95 2.58 23.38
CA SER A 27 -16.59 3.12 23.36
C SER A 27 -16.09 3.26 21.91
N PRO A 28 -15.12 4.14 21.65
CA PRO A 28 -14.52 4.30 20.32
C PRO A 28 -13.95 2.99 19.75
N GLU A 29 -13.37 2.13 20.60
CA GLU A 29 -12.81 0.84 20.20
C GLU A 29 -13.89 -0.16 19.78
N GLU A 30 -14.97 -0.25 20.56
CA GLU A 30 -16.12 -1.09 20.25
C GLU A 30 -16.79 -0.65 18.94
N GLU A 31 -16.94 0.67 18.77
CA GLU A 31 -17.50 1.26 17.56
C GLU A 31 -16.63 0.98 16.33
N ALA A 32 -15.31 1.16 16.43
CA ALA A 32 -14.38 0.88 15.33
C ALA A 32 -14.42 -0.59 14.90
N LEU A 33 -14.46 -1.52 15.86
CA LEU A 33 -14.58 -2.96 15.59
C LEU A 33 -15.92 -3.30 14.93
N ARG A 34 -17.02 -2.69 15.38
CA ARG A 34 -18.34 -2.86 14.76
C ARG A 34 -18.36 -2.34 13.32
N ILE A 35 -17.79 -1.16 13.05
CA ILE A 35 -17.71 -0.59 11.69
C ILE A 35 -16.91 -1.51 10.76
N ALA A 36 -15.78 -2.04 11.22
CA ALA A 36 -14.98 -2.99 10.44
C ALA A 36 -15.77 -4.27 10.13
N ALA A 37 -16.47 -4.83 11.12
CA ALA A 37 -17.30 -6.02 10.95
C ALA A 37 -18.45 -5.80 9.94
N VAL A 38 -19.16 -4.68 10.04
CA VAL A 38 -20.24 -4.32 9.12
C VAL A 38 -19.71 -4.10 7.70
N SER A 39 -18.51 -3.54 7.53
CA SER A 39 -17.90 -3.35 6.22
C SER A 39 -17.64 -4.68 5.51
N LEU A 40 -17.16 -5.69 6.25
CA LEU A 40 -16.93 -7.04 5.69
C LEU A 40 -18.25 -7.72 5.30
N LEU A 41 -19.30 -7.56 6.13
CA LEU A 41 -20.64 -8.07 5.81
C LEU A 41 -21.22 -7.39 4.58
N TYR A 42 -21.08 -6.06 4.45
CA TYR A 42 -21.54 -5.33 3.29
C TYR A 42 -20.92 -5.86 2.00
N VAL A 43 -19.60 -6.05 1.98
CA VAL A 43 -18.86 -6.60 0.84
C VAL A 43 -19.35 -8.02 0.48
N ARG A 44 -19.62 -8.86 1.49
CA ARG A 44 -20.21 -10.18 1.28
C ARG A 44 -21.62 -10.06 0.66
N ASP A 45 -22.46 -9.19 1.19
CA ASP A 45 -23.87 -9.07 0.80
C ASP A 45 -24.04 -8.47 -0.61
N ILE A 46 -23.06 -7.74 -1.12
CA ILE A 46 -23.00 -7.27 -2.52
C ILE A 46 -22.27 -8.23 -3.47
N ASP A 47 -21.94 -9.44 -3.02
CA ASP A 47 -21.22 -10.48 -3.78
C ASP A 47 -19.83 -10.04 -4.29
N LYS A 48 -19.13 -9.23 -3.50
CA LYS A 48 -17.78 -8.70 -3.80
C LYS A 48 -16.67 -9.28 -2.92
N LEU A 49 -16.94 -10.42 -2.28
CA LEU A 49 -15.99 -11.03 -1.34
C LEU A 49 -14.69 -11.47 -2.01
N GLU A 50 -14.76 -12.05 -3.21
CA GLU A 50 -13.57 -12.46 -3.97
C GLU A 50 -12.73 -11.25 -4.43
N ASP A 51 -13.39 -10.19 -4.91
CA ASP A 51 -12.72 -8.92 -5.25
C ASP A 51 -11.98 -8.34 -4.03
N TYR A 52 -12.62 -8.41 -2.85
CA TYR A 52 -12.01 -7.95 -1.62
C TYR A 52 -10.88 -8.85 -1.12
N ARG A 53 -10.97 -10.18 -1.28
CA ARG A 53 -9.86 -11.11 -0.98
C ARG A 53 -8.66 -10.84 -1.88
N ASN A 54 -8.88 -10.59 -3.17
CA ASN A 54 -7.83 -10.16 -4.10
C ASN A 54 -7.18 -8.86 -3.62
N TYR A 55 -8.00 -7.84 -3.30
CA TYR A 55 -7.50 -6.58 -2.75
C TYR A 55 -6.71 -6.78 -1.44
N PHE A 56 -7.21 -7.62 -0.53
CA PHE A 56 -6.55 -7.92 0.73
C PHE A 56 -5.21 -8.64 0.52
N ARG A 57 -5.14 -9.58 -0.43
CA ARG A 57 -3.90 -10.24 -0.87
C ARG A 57 -2.89 -9.23 -1.37
N GLU A 58 -3.28 -8.34 -2.27
CA GLU A 58 -2.41 -7.28 -2.81
C GLU A 58 -1.95 -6.28 -1.74
N PHE A 59 -2.84 -5.94 -0.82
CA PHE A 59 -2.55 -5.01 0.26
C PHE A 59 -1.55 -5.59 1.26
N ILE A 60 -1.70 -6.87 1.61
CA ILE A 60 -0.92 -7.54 2.66
C ILE A 60 0.36 -8.19 2.14
N ALA A 61 0.39 -8.69 0.91
CA ALA A 61 1.62 -9.17 0.26
C ALA A 61 2.66 -8.04 0.06
N GLY A 62 2.25 -6.79 0.33
CA GLY A 62 2.89 -5.60 -0.21
C GLY A 62 2.56 -5.53 -1.69
N LYS A 63 2.14 -4.36 -2.18
CA LYS A 63 2.09 -4.15 -3.63
C LYS A 63 3.45 -4.57 -4.17
N PRO A 64 3.54 -5.51 -5.14
CA PRO A 64 4.80 -5.71 -5.83
C PRO A 64 5.23 -4.32 -6.29
N LEU A 65 6.46 -3.96 -5.96
CA LEU A 65 7.06 -2.71 -6.40
C LEU A 65 7.30 -2.83 -7.90
N THR A 66 6.21 -2.72 -8.66
CA THR A 66 6.24 -2.75 -10.10
C THR A 66 6.79 -1.41 -10.53
N ILE A 67 8.07 -1.42 -10.92
CA ILE A 67 8.71 -0.29 -11.56
C ILE A 67 7.94 -0.05 -12.86
N SER A 68 7.11 0.99 -12.87
CA SER A 68 6.31 1.40 -14.02
C SER A 68 7.21 1.79 -15.18
N HIS A 69 8.28 2.53 -14.90
CA HIS A 69 9.25 3.00 -15.89
C HIS A 69 10.65 3.05 -15.29
N ALA A 70 11.65 2.71 -16.11
CA ALA A 70 13.06 2.84 -15.78
C ALA A 70 13.71 3.90 -16.70
N PHE A 71 14.29 4.92 -16.08
CA PHE A 71 14.97 6.03 -16.75
C PHE A 71 16.47 5.97 -16.47
N ALA A 72 17.28 6.16 -17.51
CA ALA A 72 18.73 6.21 -17.38
C ALA A 72 19.20 7.53 -16.72
N THR A 73 18.50 8.63 -16.98
CA THR A 73 18.85 9.97 -16.49
C THR A 73 17.65 10.67 -15.84
N ARG A 74 17.94 11.72 -15.07
CA ARG A 74 16.89 12.51 -14.38
C ARG A 74 16.12 13.37 -15.37
N GLU A 75 16.82 13.86 -16.39
CA GLU A 75 16.30 14.68 -17.47
C GLU A 75 15.23 13.94 -18.27
N ASP A 76 15.47 12.66 -18.59
CA ASP A 76 14.49 11.80 -19.27
C ASP A 76 13.24 11.59 -18.40
N ALA A 77 13.44 11.36 -17.10
CA ALA A 77 12.34 11.14 -16.16
C ALA A 77 11.48 12.40 -16.00
N ASP A 78 12.10 13.58 -15.90
CA ASP A 78 11.40 14.86 -15.74
C ASP A 78 10.65 15.26 -17.03
N ALA A 79 11.18 14.93 -18.21
CA ALA A 79 10.48 15.12 -19.49
C ALA A 79 9.19 14.29 -19.56
N VAL A 80 9.24 13.03 -19.13
CA VAL A 80 8.06 12.16 -19.10
C VAL A 80 7.09 12.56 -17.99
N LEU A 81 7.58 13.03 -16.84
CA LEU A 81 6.74 13.57 -15.77
C LEU A 81 5.97 14.83 -16.23
N ALA A 82 6.61 15.70 -17.01
CA ALA A 82 5.98 16.88 -17.60
C ALA A 82 4.94 16.53 -18.67
N SER A 83 5.11 15.39 -19.36
CA SER A 83 4.15 14.90 -20.36
C SER A 83 2.86 14.32 -19.76
N GLY A 84 2.83 14.03 -18.44
CA GLY A 84 1.66 13.49 -17.75
C GLY A 84 1.35 12.03 -18.04
N VAL A 85 2.28 11.29 -18.67
CA VAL A 85 2.12 9.88 -19.04
C VAL A 85 2.21 8.94 -17.84
N VAL A 86 2.76 9.39 -16.69
CA VAL A 86 2.97 8.55 -15.51
C VAL A 86 1.88 8.79 -14.46
N ASP A 87 1.27 7.71 -14.00
CA ASP A 87 0.19 7.73 -13.02
C ASP A 87 0.64 8.17 -11.62
N TYR A 88 -0.29 8.75 -10.86
CA TYR A 88 -0.07 9.04 -9.44
C TYR A 88 0.18 7.75 -8.65
N GLY A 89 1.23 7.76 -7.82
CA GLY A 89 1.63 6.61 -7.03
C GLY A 89 2.42 5.56 -7.81
N ALA A 90 2.71 5.79 -9.10
CA ALA A 90 3.60 4.92 -9.85
C ALA A 90 5.04 4.98 -9.31
N LEU A 91 5.68 3.82 -9.24
CA LEU A 91 7.08 3.69 -8.87
C LEU A 91 7.93 3.71 -10.14
N VAL A 92 9.00 4.48 -10.15
CA VAL A 92 9.95 4.56 -11.26
C VAL A 92 11.38 4.41 -10.73
N THR A 93 12.29 3.91 -11.57
CA THR A 93 13.72 3.96 -11.28
C THR A 93 14.39 5.02 -12.13
N ILE A 94 15.21 5.85 -11.51
CA ILE A 94 16.02 6.86 -12.20
C ILE A 94 17.48 6.58 -11.84
N ALA A 95 18.33 6.27 -12.82
CA ALA A 95 19.73 5.93 -12.61
C ALA A 95 19.95 4.85 -11.52
N GLY A 96 19.06 3.84 -11.49
CA GLY A 96 19.10 2.75 -10.52
C GLY A 96 18.55 3.07 -9.13
N GLN A 97 18.05 4.29 -8.89
CA GLN A 97 17.43 4.68 -7.62
C GLN A 97 15.90 4.71 -7.72
N GLY A 98 15.20 4.31 -6.65
CA GLY A 98 13.74 4.29 -6.62
C GLY A 98 13.07 5.62 -6.29
N PHE A 99 12.01 5.94 -7.03
CA PHE A 99 11.17 7.12 -6.80
C PHE A 99 9.69 6.82 -7.03
N THR A 100 8.81 7.43 -6.23
CA THR A 100 7.36 7.40 -6.44
C THR A 100 6.88 8.73 -7.01
N VAL A 101 5.99 8.68 -8.00
CA VAL A 101 5.32 9.85 -8.56
C VAL A 101 4.26 10.36 -7.59
N VAL A 102 4.43 11.60 -7.12
CA VAL A 102 3.48 12.26 -6.23
C VAL A 102 3.08 13.62 -6.77
N ARG A 103 1.88 14.07 -6.42
CA ARG A 103 1.38 15.42 -6.73
C ARG A 103 1.71 16.35 -5.57
N GLY A 104 2.55 17.35 -5.82
CA GLY A 104 2.86 18.43 -4.89
C GLY A 104 2.09 19.71 -5.19
N VAL A 105 2.31 20.74 -4.35
CA VAL A 105 1.66 22.06 -4.49
C VAL A 105 2.06 22.77 -5.79
N LYS A 106 3.23 22.46 -6.35
CA LYS A 106 3.77 23.02 -7.61
C LYS A 106 3.66 22.07 -8.81
N GLY A 107 2.88 20.99 -8.71
CA GLY A 107 2.72 20.00 -9.79
C GLY A 107 3.29 18.61 -9.45
N TRP A 108 3.44 17.78 -10.48
CA TRP A 108 3.99 16.43 -10.37
C TRP A 108 5.46 16.46 -9.97
N ARG A 109 5.87 15.58 -9.05
CA ARG A 109 7.26 15.43 -8.61
C ARG A 109 7.57 13.98 -8.25
N PHE A 110 8.86 13.63 -8.37
CA PHE A 110 9.38 12.37 -7.86
C PHE A 110 9.72 12.49 -6.36
N HIS A 111 9.14 11.63 -5.54
CA HIS A 111 9.50 11.45 -4.14
C HIS A 111 10.43 10.24 -4.01
N ARG A 112 11.56 10.37 -3.31
CA ARG A 112 12.49 9.24 -3.15
C ARG A 112 11.81 8.12 -2.35
N THR A 113 11.85 6.90 -2.89
CA THR A 113 11.27 5.70 -2.28
C THR A 113 12.29 4.60 -2.44
N ARG A 114 12.94 4.18 -1.35
CA ARG A 114 13.95 3.13 -1.42
C ARG A 114 13.33 1.83 -1.89
N LEU A 115 13.91 1.21 -2.91
CA LEU A 115 13.53 -0.13 -3.34
C LEU A 115 14.07 -1.18 -2.35
N PRO A 116 13.42 -2.35 -2.21
CA PRO A 116 13.95 -3.49 -1.49
C PRO A 116 15.34 -3.88 -1.99
N ASP A 117 15.55 -3.83 -3.31
CA ASP A 117 16.85 -4.15 -3.93
C ASP A 117 17.95 -3.11 -3.58
N GLU A 118 17.59 -1.91 -3.10
CA GLU A 118 18.55 -0.92 -2.56
C GLU A 118 18.89 -1.18 -1.08
N LEU A 119 18.14 -2.03 -0.37
CA LEU A 119 18.38 -2.36 1.04
C LEU A 119 19.46 -3.46 1.21
N ASP A 120 19.73 -4.25 0.17
CA ASP A 120 20.80 -5.26 0.15
C ASP A 120 22.16 -4.70 -0.26
N LEU A 121 22.23 -3.45 -0.71
CA LEU A 121 23.51 -2.76 -0.86
C LEU A 121 23.96 -2.30 0.54
N PRO A 122 25.17 -2.67 0.99
CA PRO A 122 25.68 -2.19 2.27
C PRO A 122 25.61 -0.66 2.28
N PRO A 123 25.30 -0.02 3.43
CA PRO A 123 25.25 1.43 3.50
C PRO A 123 26.58 1.97 2.98
N GLY A 124 26.54 2.56 1.79
CA GLY A 124 27.66 3.27 1.22
C GLY A 124 28.07 4.33 2.23
N LYS A 125 29.24 4.10 2.82
CA LYS A 125 30.07 4.90 3.74
C LYS A 125 29.53 6.29 4.15
N PRO A 126 29.74 6.68 5.42
CA PRO A 126 29.35 8.01 5.91
C PRO A 126 30.06 9.11 5.11
N ASP A 127 29.33 10.19 4.84
CA ASP A 127 29.88 11.42 4.27
C ASP A 127 31.11 11.88 5.08
N PRO A 128 32.29 12.03 4.46
CA PRO A 128 33.40 12.69 5.11
C PRO A 128 33.22 14.21 5.02
N LYS A 129 32.90 14.78 6.19
CA LYS A 129 33.13 16.15 6.67
C LYS A 129 32.50 17.34 5.95
#